data_AF-A0A935P3H0-F1
#
_entry.id   AF-A0A935P3H0-F1
#
_cell.length_a   1.000
_cell.length_b   1.000
_cell.length_c   1.000
_cell.angle_alpha   90.00
_cell.angle_beta   90.00
_cell.angle_gamma   90.00
#
_symmetry.space_group_name_H-M   'P 1'
#
loop_
_entity.id
_entity.type
_entity.pdbx_description
1 polymer ?
#
loop_
_entity_poly.entity_id
_entity_poly.type
_entity_poly.pdbx_seq_one_letter_code
_entity_poly.pdbx_strand_id
1 'polypeptide(L)'
;MSDEGLTLAPTADPNVFQAPDGRRLRPPDGWACLPPGDAGLTRRVKAAGPWWAVIEKRGRKAFSRGLWAPRLNIEAARAALDQERATEGYAKKRAADVQRRERAQAQYVVTFEEAVRAFLRFAPRWETLGQAMAQKIAVHATPVGSGTVARTERIPVQQRAEAATIAWMRHQTTAYDHLHIPRVAGARREVRRELAEISRAVLDLHRRDTPHAPHGCPLCKLPELTAAPGAGLASATTARPPRAQATRADGPIGHDDHDGPRDSRSSEDAALDDLWI
;
A
#
# COMPACT_ATOMS: atom_id res chain seq x y z
N MET A 1 -1.01 -33.45 -13.47
CA MET A 1 -1.92 -34.37 -12.75
C MET A 1 -1.07 -34.97 -11.64
N SER A 2 -1.24 -34.62 -10.37
CA SER A 2 -2.51 -34.70 -9.61
C SER A 2 -2.84 -33.44 -8.81
N ASP A 3 -4.07 -32.95 -8.98
CA ASP A 3 -4.74 -31.99 -8.10
C ASP A 3 -5.19 -32.70 -6.81
N GLU A 4 -4.26 -33.06 -5.92
CA GLU A 4 -4.58 -33.60 -4.59
C GLU A 4 -4.44 -32.55 -3.47
N GLY A 5 -4.84 -31.32 -3.80
CA GLY A 5 -4.86 -30.19 -2.88
C GLY A 5 -6.25 -29.93 -2.31
N LEU A 6 -6.38 -29.86 -0.99
CA LEU A 6 -7.64 -29.51 -0.33
C LEU A 6 -7.51 -28.20 0.44
N THR A 7 -8.55 -27.37 0.42
CA THR A 7 -8.63 -26.18 1.29
C THR A 7 -9.70 -26.40 2.36
N LEU A 8 -9.31 -26.23 3.61
CA LEU A 8 -10.11 -26.56 4.78
C LEU A 8 -10.24 -25.36 5.71
N ALA A 9 -11.34 -25.28 6.46
CA ALA A 9 -11.50 -24.32 7.55
C ALA A 9 -11.02 -24.93 8.88
N PRO A 10 -10.40 -24.13 9.78
CA PRO A 10 -10.06 -24.61 11.12
C PRO A 10 -11.33 -24.88 11.93
N THR A 11 -11.24 -25.80 12.89
CA THR A 11 -12.27 -25.98 13.95
C THR A 11 -11.69 -25.64 15.33
N ALA A 12 -12.47 -25.81 16.39
CA ALA A 12 -11.98 -25.64 17.76
C ALA A 12 -10.89 -26.66 18.16
N ASP A 13 -10.92 -27.86 17.56
CA ASP A 13 -9.84 -28.83 17.70
C ASP A 13 -8.74 -28.51 16.66
N PRO A 14 -7.49 -28.28 17.09
CA PRO A 14 -6.39 -27.88 16.19
C PRO A 14 -6.02 -28.94 15.14
N ASN A 15 -6.46 -30.19 15.31
CA ASN A 15 -6.20 -31.31 14.40
C ASN A 15 -7.47 -31.79 13.68
N VAL A 16 -8.58 -31.07 13.77
CA VAL A 16 -9.80 -31.34 13.00
C VAL A 16 -10.12 -30.12 12.14
N PHE A 17 -10.35 -30.36 10.87
CA PHE A 17 -10.64 -29.32 9.89
C PHE A 17 -11.95 -29.60 9.17
N GLN A 18 -12.62 -28.55 8.71
CA GLN A 18 -13.88 -28.67 7.99
C GLN A 18 -13.66 -28.46 6.49
N ALA A 19 -14.07 -29.45 5.70
CA ALA A 19 -14.07 -29.36 4.24
C ALA A 19 -15.26 -28.51 3.74
N PRO A 20 -15.22 -28.02 2.49
CA PRO A 20 -16.30 -27.20 1.93
C PRO A 20 -17.67 -27.90 1.91
N ASP A 21 -17.69 -29.24 1.86
CA ASP A 21 -18.89 -30.07 1.93
C ASP A 21 -19.38 -30.34 3.37
N GLY A 22 -18.75 -29.71 4.37
CA GLY A 22 -19.10 -29.83 5.78
C GLY A 22 -18.46 -31.02 6.50
N ARG A 23 -17.76 -31.92 5.80
CA ARG A 23 -17.08 -33.06 6.43
C ARG A 23 -15.97 -32.59 7.36
N ARG A 24 -15.83 -33.28 8.49
CA ARG A 24 -14.71 -33.08 9.42
C ARG A 24 -13.60 -34.07 9.12
N LEU A 25 -12.41 -33.57 8.85
CA LEU A 25 -11.24 -34.34 8.48
C LEU A 25 -10.12 -34.15 9.50
N ARG A 26 -9.39 -35.23 9.79
CA ARG A 26 -8.14 -35.22 10.56
C ARG A 26 -6.98 -35.48 9.60
N PRO A 27 -5.83 -34.81 9.75
CA PRO A 27 -4.64 -35.14 8.97
C PRO A 27 -4.32 -36.63 9.05
N PRO A 28 -3.96 -37.28 7.93
CA PRO A 28 -3.50 -38.65 7.95
C PRO A 28 -2.25 -38.80 8.82
N ASP A 29 -2.00 -40.02 9.28
CA ASP A 29 -0.78 -40.34 10.01
C ASP A 29 0.46 -40.01 9.16
N GLY A 30 1.51 -39.53 9.83
CA GLY A 30 2.74 -39.09 9.16
C GLY A 30 2.65 -37.72 8.49
N TRP A 31 1.53 -37.01 8.56
CA TRP A 31 1.44 -35.62 8.12
C TRP A 31 1.93 -34.66 9.21
N ALA A 32 2.43 -33.50 8.77
CA ALA A 32 2.82 -32.42 9.66
C ALA A 32 2.34 -31.08 9.11
N CYS A 33 2.22 -30.08 10.00
CA CYS A 33 1.86 -28.73 9.62
C CYS A 33 3.11 -27.92 9.28
N LEU A 34 3.20 -27.45 8.04
CA LEU A 34 4.13 -26.38 7.64
C LEU A 34 3.48 -25.02 7.99
N PRO A 35 4.05 -24.25 8.95
CA PRO A 35 3.52 -22.94 9.30
C PRO A 35 3.64 -21.95 8.13
N PRO A 36 2.75 -20.94 8.05
CA PRO A 36 2.85 -19.90 7.04
C PRO A 36 4.14 -19.06 7.20
N GLY A 37 4.75 -18.65 6.09
CA GLY A 37 5.88 -17.72 6.10
C GLY A 37 6.81 -17.84 4.88
N ASP A 38 7.25 -19.06 4.56
CA ASP A 38 8.16 -19.29 3.43
C ASP A 38 7.38 -19.77 2.19
N ALA A 39 6.98 -18.83 1.34
CA ALA A 39 6.27 -19.15 0.11
C ALA A 39 7.07 -20.04 -0.84
N GLY A 40 8.41 -19.97 -0.80
CA GLY A 40 9.28 -20.82 -1.61
C GLY A 40 9.24 -22.28 -1.16
N LEU A 41 9.17 -22.51 0.15
CA LEU A 41 8.99 -23.85 0.72
C LEU A 41 7.57 -24.37 0.48
N THR A 42 6.54 -23.56 0.74
CA THR A 42 5.14 -23.96 0.53
C THR A 42 4.91 -24.42 -0.92
N ARG A 43 5.47 -23.73 -1.92
CA ARG A 43 5.37 -24.14 -3.34
C ARG A 43 6.02 -25.50 -3.61
N ARG A 44 7.20 -25.75 -3.03
CA ARG A 44 7.91 -27.03 -3.19
C ARG A 44 7.13 -28.19 -2.55
N VAL A 45 6.59 -27.98 -1.34
CA VAL A 45 5.75 -28.99 -0.67
C VAL A 45 4.49 -29.30 -1.47
N LYS A 46 3.82 -28.28 -2.02
CA LYS A 46 2.64 -28.49 -2.88
C LYS A 46 2.96 -29.25 -4.17
N ALA A 47 4.17 -29.09 -4.72
CA ALA A 47 4.61 -29.81 -5.91
C ALA A 47 5.04 -31.26 -5.61
N ALA A 48 5.44 -31.55 -4.37
CA ALA A 48 5.96 -32.85 -3.97
C ALA A 48 4.87 -33.90 -3.71
N GLY A 49 3.59 -33.52 -3.58
CA GLY A 49 2.51 -34.47 -3.36
C GLY A 49 1.26 -33.86 -2.73
N PRO A 50 0.41 -34.67 -2.06
CA PRO A 50 -0.86 -34.22 -1.51
C PRO A 50 -0.68 -33.20 -0.37
N TRP A 51 -1.61 -32.25 -0.29
CA TRP A 51 -1.55 -31.18 0.71
C TRP A 51 -2.93 -30.65 1.10
N TRP A 52 -3.07 -30.20 2.35
CA TRP A 52 -4.25 -29.49 2.85
C TRP A 52 -3.87 -28.09 3.33
N ALA A 53 -4.48 -27.05 2.78
CA ALA A 53 -4.33 -25.68 3.24
C ALA A 53 -5.44 -25.34 4.23
N VAL A 54 -5.08 -24.96 5.46
CA VAL A 54 -6.07 -24.54 6.47
C VAL A 54 -6.20 -23.02 6.43
N ILE A 55 -7.39 -22.53 6.11
CA ILE A 55 -7.68 -21.11 5.90
C ILE A 55 -8.83 -20.67 6.81
N GLU A 56 -8.58 -19.68 7.65
CA GLU A 56 -9.59 -19.01 8.47
C GLU A 56 -10.07 -17.75 7.79
N LYS A 57 -11.38 -17.65 7.56
CA LYS A 57 -11.99 -16.40 7.08
C LYS A 57 -12.33 -15.50 8.27
N ARG A 58 -11.85 -14.26 8.27
CA ARG A 58 -12.26 -13.20 9.21
C ARG A 58 -12.75 -11.99 8.41
N GLY A 59 -14.06 -11.81 8.35
CA GLY A 59 -14.70 -10.85 7.45
C GLY A 59 -14.31 -11.14 5.99
N ARG A 60 -13.83 -10.11 5.27
CA ARG A 60 -13.35 -10.25 3.87
C ARG A 60 -11.93 -10.81 3.73
N LYS A 61 -11.21 -11.07 4.84
CA LYS A 61 -9.80 -11.49 4.82
C LYS A 61 -9.68 -12.99 5.10
N ALA A 62 -8.76 -13.63 4.40
CA ALA A 62 -8.38 -15.03 4.60
C ALA A 62 -7.01 -15.10 5.28
N PHE A 63 -6.93 -15.87 6.37
CA PHE A 63 -5.72 -16.07 7.16
C PHE A 63 -5.30 -17.53 7.06
N SER A 64 -4.07 -17.79 6.60
CA SER A 64 -3.56 -19.16 6.58
C SER A 64 -3.14 -19.60 7.98
N ARG A 65 -3.58 -20.80 8.38
CA ARG A 65 -3.17 -21.49 9.61
C ARG A 65 -2.07 -22.53 9.37
N GLY A 66 -1.63 -22.68 8.12
CA GLY A 66 -0.57 -23.62 7.72
C GLY A 66 -0.98 -24.51 6.56
N LEU A 67 0.01 -25.24 6.05
CA LEU A 67 -0.14 -26.26 5.01
C LEU A 67 0.19 -27.62 5.63
N TRP A 68 -0.77 -28.51 5.70
CA TRP A 68 -0.54 -29.90 6.10
C TRP A 68 -0.14 -30.72 4.88
N ALA A 69 0.89 -31.54 5.03
CA ALA A 69 1.39 -32.44 3.99
C ALA A 69 2.16 -33.59 4.66
N PRO A 70 2.47 -34.69 3.93
CA PRO A 70 3.37 -35.73 4.43
C PRO A 70 4.66 -35.11 5.00
N ARG A 71 5.04 -35.50 6.22
CA ARG A 71 6.20 -34.96 6.93
C ARG A 71 7.47 -35.08 6.11
N LEU A 72 7.66 -36.22 5.45
CA LEU A 72 8.80 -36.49 4.56
C LEU A 72 8.90 -35.47 3.42
N ASN A 73 7.77 -35.05 2.84
CA ASN A 73 7.75 -34.04 1.77
C ASN A 73 8.16 -32.66 2.31
N ILE A 74 7.74 -32.30 3.52
CA ILE A 74 8.12 -31.05 4.17
C ILE A 74 9.62 -31.05 4.49
N GLU A 75 10.13 -32.12 5.07
CA GLU A 75 11.54 -32.28 5.45
C GLU A 75 12.46 -32.31 4.22
N ALA A 76 12.11 -33.08 3.19
CA ALA A 76 12.87 -33.12 1.94
C ALA A 76 12.90 -31.75 1.24
N ALA A 77 11.76 -31.07 1.17
CA ALA A 77 11.68 -29.73 0.56
C ALA A 77 12.45 -28.69 1.39
N ARG A 78 12.47 -28.81 2.72
CA ARG A 78 13.27 -27.98 3.63
C ARG A 78 14.76 -28.19 3.36
N ALA A 79 15.22 -29.44 3.42
CA ALA A 79 16.62 -29.79 3.22
C ALA A 79 17.15 -29.34 1.85
N ALA A 80 16.38 -29.58 0.78
CA ALA A 80 16.74 -29.12 -0.56
C ALA A 80 16.83 -27.59 -0.65
N LEU A 81 15.90 -26.86 -0.02
CA LEU A 81 15.92 -25.40 0.00
C LEU A 81 17.09 -24.83 0.83
N ASP A 82 17.42 -25.47 1.95
CA ASP A 82 18.53 -25.06 2.80
C ASP A 82 19.88 -25.30 2.11
N GLN A 83 20.03 -26.42 1.39
CA GLN A 83 21.20 -26.68 0.52
C GLN A 83 21.34 -25.63 -0.58
N GLU A 84 20.25 -25.28 -1.27
CA GLU A 84 20.24 -24.23 -2.30
C GLU A 84 20.69 -22.88 -1.69
N ARG A 85 20.14 -22.53 -0.52
CA ARG A 85 20.44 -21.28 0.20
C ARG A 85 21.86 -21.21 0.74
N ALA A 86 22.47 -22.35 1.07
CA ALA A 86 23.84 -22.44 1.55
C ALA A 86 24.88 -22.19 0.45
N THR A 87 24.48 -22.18 -0.82
CA THR A 87 25.41 -21.93 -1.93
C THR A 87 25.83 -20.46 -2.01
N GLU A 88 27.11 -20.22 -2.31
CA GLU A 88 27.60 -18.85 -2.60
C GLU A 88 26.86 -18.22 -3.79
N GLY A 89 26.48 -19.03 -4.78
CA GLY A 89 25.72 -18.57 -5.95
C GLY A 89 24.38 -17.96 -5.53
N TYR A 90 23.67 -18.58 -4.59
CA TYR A 90 22.43 -18.04 -4.04
C TYR A 90 22.65 -16.73 -3.29
N ALA A 91 23.68 -16.66 -2.42
CA ALA A 91 24.01 -15.45 -1.67
C ALA A 91 24.37 -14.28 -2.61
N LYS A 92 25.22 -14.52 -3.61
CA LYS A 92 25.60 -13.54 -4.64
C LYS A 92 24.40 -13.07 -5.43
N LYS A 93 23.51 -13.99 -5.85
CA LYS A 93 22.27 -13.65 -6.55
C LYS A 93 21.33 -12.79 -5.71
N ARG A 94 21.15 -13.12 -4.42
CA ARG A 94 20.33 -12.34 -3.50
C ARG A 94 20.88 -10.93 -3.29
N ALA A 95 22.19 -10.79 -3.08
CA ALA A 95 22.82 -9.49 -2.95
C ALA A 95 22.66 -8.65 -4.23
N ALA A 96 22.89 -9.23 -5.40
CA ALA A 96 22.70 -8.57 -6.68
C ALA A 96 21.23 -8.16 -6.92
N ASP A 97 20.27 -9.01 -6.55
CA ASP A 97 18.84 -8.70 -6.63
C ASP A 97 18.44 -7.52 -5.74
N VAL A 98 18.98 -7.46 -4.52
CA VAL A 98 18.76 -6.33 -3.59
C VAL A 98 19.33 -5.05 -4.19
N GLN A 99 20.60 -5.06 -4.59
CA GLN A 99 21.25 -3.89 -5.20
C GLN A 99 20.53 -3.42 -6.47
N ARG A 100 20.07 -4.34 -7.32
CA ARG A 100 19.28 -3.99 -8.51
C ARG A 100 17.98 -3.29 -8.12
N ARG A 101 17.27 -3.78 -7.11
CA ARG A 101 16.01 -3.18 -6.63
C ARG A 101 16.23 -1.81 -5.99
N GLU A 102 17.30 -1.65 -5.23
CA GLU A 102 17.69 -0.37 -4.63
C GLU A 102 18.01 0.66 -5.71
N ARG A 103 18.78 0.28 -6.74
CA ARG A 103 19.06 1.14 -7.90
C ARG A 103 17.78 1.53 -8.66
N ALA A 104 16.93 0.55 -8.95
CA ALA A 104 15.66 0.80 -9.63
C ALA A 104 14.74 1.72 -8.79
N GLN A 105 14.70 1.53 -7.47
CA GLN A 105 13.95 2.40 -6.57
C GLN A 105 14.54 3.82 -6.56
N ALA A 106 15.86 3.97 -6.44
CA ALA A 106 16.51 5.28 -6.46
C ALA A 106 16.23 6.03 -7.76
N GLN A 107 16.34 5.36 -8.91
CA GLN A 107 15.99 5.93 -10.20
C GLN A 107 14.51 6.32 -10.27
N TYR A 108 13.62 5.46 -9.79
CA TYR A 108 12.19 5.74 -9.77
C TYR A 108 11.85 6.96 -8.90
N VAL A 109 12.50 7.14 -7.75
CA VAL A 109 12.29 8.33 -6.89
C VAL A 109 12.62 9.62 -7.65
N VAL A 110 13.74 9.64 -8.38
CA VAL A 110 14.14 10.79 -9.21
C VAL A 110 13.11 11.05 -10.32
N THR A 111 12.74 10.03 -11.09
CA THR A 111 11.73 10.16 -12.15
C THR A 111 10.37 10.62 -11.61
N PHE A 112 9.98 10.16 -10.41
CA PHE A 112 8.75 10.59 -9.78
C PHE A 112 8.82 12.04 -9.31
N GLU A 113 9.92 12.46 -8.70
CA GLU A 113 10.13 13.85 -8.31
C GLU A 113 10.09 14.78 -9.52
N GLU A 114 10.76 14.41 -10.62
CA GLU A 114 10.71 15.14 -11.89
C GLU A 114 9.29 15.26 -12.44
N ALA A 115 8.51 14.16 -12.40
CA ALA A 115 7.10 14.19 -12.80
C ALA A 115 6.26 15.11 -11.89
N VAL A 116 6.54 15.17 -10.59
CA VAL A 116 5.89 16.12 -9.67
C VAL A 116 6.29 17.55 -10.03
N ARG A 117 7.57 17.85 -10.25
CA ARG A 117 8.03 19.19 -10.69
C ARG A 117 7.36 19.61 -12.00
N ALA A 118 7.29 18.69 -12.95
CA ALA A 118 6.64 18.90 -14.25
C ALA A 118 5.13 19.11 -14.11
N PHE A 119 4.47 18.53 -13.12
CA PHE A 119 3.05 18.78 -12.82
C PHE A 119 2.84 20.12 -12.10
N LEU A 120 3.72 20.48 -11.16
CA LEU A 120 3.64 21.75 -10.42
C LEU A 120 3.70 22.94 -11.38
N ARG A 121 4.61 22.93 -12.35
CA ARG A 121 4.76 23.97 -13.39
C ARG A 121 4.87 25.38 -12.81
N PHE A 122 5.57 25.52 -11.69
CA PHE A 122 5.74 26.81 -11.04
C PHE A 122 6.55 27.76 -11.91
N ALA A 123 6.17 29.04 -11.91
CA ALA A 123 6.90 30.07 -12.63
C ALA A 123 8.31 30.26 -12.05
N PRO A 124 9.28 30.82 -12.80
CA PRO A 124 10.68 30.94 -12.36
C PRO A 124 10.84 31.55 -10.96
N ARG A 125 10.05 32.57 -10.62
CA ARG A 125 10.09 33.19 -9.28
C ARG A 125 9.77 32.23 -8.13
N TRP A 126 8.98 31.20 -8.40
CA TRP A 126 8.52 30.20 -7.43
C TRP A 126 9.26 28.88 -7.58
N GLU A 127 10.29 28.82 -8.43
CA GLU A 127 10.99 27.58 -8.75
C GLU A 127 11.50 26.91 -7.49
N THR A 128 12.23 27.63 -6.62
CA THR A 128 12.79 27.09 -5.37
C THR A 128 11.72 26.44 -4.48
N LEU A 129 10.54 27.07 -4.37
CA LEU A 129 9.41 26.52 -3.63
C LEU A 129 8.91 25.22 -4.28
N GLY A 130 8.76 25.20 -5.60
CA GLY A 130 8.37 24.01 -6.36
C GLY A 130 9.37 22.87 -6.23
N GLN A 131 10.68 23.18 -6.19
CA GLN A 131 11.74 22.20 -5.98
C GLN A 131 11.61 21.55 -4.59
N ALA A 132 11.49 22.36 -3.54
CA ALA A 132 11.33 21.87 -2.16
C ALA A 132 10.05 21.03 -2.02
N MET A 133 8.94 21.49 -2.60
CA MET A 133 7.67 20.79 -2.55
C MET A 133 7.73 19.42 -3.26
N ALA A 134 8.32 19.36 -4.45
CA ALA A 134 8.46 18.10 -5.18
C ALA A 134 9.29 17.07 -4.40
N GLN A 135 10.41 17.51 -3.81
CA GLN A 135 11.24 16.65 -2.98
C GLN A 135 10.45 16.07 -1.78
N LYS A 136 9.69 16.92 -1.07
CA LYS A 136 8.87 16.49 0.07
C LYS A 136 7.80 15.47 -0.35
N ILE A 137 7.12 15.72 -1.47
CA ILE A 137 6.12 14.78 -2.01
C ILE A 137 6.78 13.45 -2.38
N ALA A 138 7.93 13.47 -3.05
CA ALA A 138 8.65 12.24 -3.43
C ALA A 138 9.07 11.43 -2.20
N VAL A 139 9.65 12.08 -1.17
CA VAL A 139 10.04 11.43 0.10
C VAL A 139 8.84 10.80 0.80
N HIS A 140 7.69 11.46 0.79
CA HIS A 140 6.49 10.96 1.44
C HIS A 140 5.83 9.82 0.65
N ALA A 141 5.76 9.93 -0.68
CA ALA A 141 4.92 9.07 -1.50
C ALA A 141 5.60 7.78 -1.96
N THR A 142 6.91 7.81 -2.23
CA THR A 142 7.64 6.70 -2.86
C THR A 142 8.09 5.53 -1.96
N PRO A 143 8.13 5.61 -0.61
CA PRO A 143 8.48 4.46 0.22
C PRO A 143 7.51 3.28 0.09
N VAL A 144 7.96 2.07 0.40
CA VAL A 144 7.09 0.88 0.42
C VAL A 144 6.12 0.97 1.59
N GLY A 145 4.83 0.77 1.33
CA GLY A 145 3.80 0.81 2.37
C GLY A 145 3.40 2.23 2.80
N SER A 146 3.75 3.25 2.01
CA SER A 146 3.38 4.65 2.23
C SER A 146 1.86 4.91 2.14
N GLY A 147 1.07 3.96 1.62
CA GLY A 147 -0.38 4.09 1.47
C GLY A 147 -0.79 4.94 0.26
N THR A 148 0.07 4.98 -0.77
CA THR A 148 -0.03 5.88 -1.91
C THR A 148 -0.08 5.14 -3.24
N VAL A 149 -0.51 5.86 -4.28
CA VAL A 149 -0.48 5.36 -5.66
C VAL A 149 0.88 5.42 -6.32
N ALA A 150 1.90 6.02 -5.70
CA ALA A 150 3.14 6.37 -6.39
C ALA A 150 3.78 5.16 -7.12
N ARG A 151 3.70 3.97 -6.53
CA ARG A 151 4.31 2.74 -7.06
C ARG A 151 3.36 1.83 -7.86
N THR A 152 2.15 2.28 -8.18
CA THR A 152 1.18 1.48 -8.93
C THR A 152 1.59 1.36 -10.40
N GLU A 153 2.01 0.17 -10.84
CA GLU A 153 2.57 -0.06 -12.18
C GLU A 153 1.62 0.27 -13.34
N ARG A 154 0.31 0.05 -13.16
CA ARG A 154 -0.69 0.24 -14.24
C ARG A 154 -0.98 1.69 -14.59
N ILE A 155 -0.63 2.63 -13.71
CA ILE A 155 -0.99 4.05 -13.86
C ILE A 155 0.25 4.78 -14.36
N PRO A 156 0.21 5.64 -15.38
CA PRO A 156 1.37 6.43 -15.79
C PRO A 156 1.97 7.25 -14.65
N VAL A 157 3.30 7.42 -14.63
CA VAL A 157 4.01 8.13 -13.54
C VAL A 157 3.50 9.57 -13.36
N GLN A 158 3.10 10.23 -14.43
CA GLN A 158 2.56 11.59 -14.44
C GLN A 158 1.23 11.66 -13.67
N GLN A 159 0.31 10.74 -13.91
CA GLN A 159 -0.97 10.68 -13.19
C GLN A 159 -0.77 10.36 -11.71
N ARG A 160 0.20 9.49 -11.39
CA ARG A 160 0.55 9.18 -9.99
C ARG A 160 1.16 10.40 -9.28
N ALA A 161 1.98 11.18 -9.99
CA ALA A 161 2.59 12.40 -9.48
C ALA A 161 1.53 13.49 -9.22
N GLU A 162 0.58 13.69 -10.14
CA GLU A 162 -0.58 14.57 -9.92
C GLU A 162 -1.38 14.13 -8.68
N ALA A 163 -1.81 12.87 -8.64
CA ALA A 163 -2.63 12.36 -7.55
C ALA A 163 -1.92 12.49 -6.18
N ALA A 164 -0.62 12.17 -6.12
CA ALA A 164 0.17 12.35 -4.91
C ALA A 164 0.31 13.83 -4.51
N THR A 165 0.46 14.73 -5.48
CA THR A 165 0.55 16.17 -5.24
C THR A 165 -0.75 16.71 -4.67
N ILE A 166 -1.88 16.38 -5.28
CA ILE A 166 -3.21 16.82 -4.81
C ILE A 166 -3.54 16.21 -3.45
N ALA A 167 -3.21 14.93 -3.21
CA ALA A 167 -3.36 14.31 -1.90
C ALA A 167 -2.51 15.05 -0.85
N TRP A 168 -1.23 15.29 -1.12
CA TRP A 168 -0.35 16.03 -0.23
C TRP A 168 -0.89 17.44 0.06
N MET A 169 -1.31 18.17 -0.96
CA MET A 169 -1.92 19.50 -0.80
C MET A 169 -3.15 19.48 0.09
N ARG A 170 -4.03 18.49 -0.06
CA ARG A 170 -5.23 18.34 0.77
C ARG A 170 -4.88 18.16 2.24
N HIS A 171 -3.87 17.34 2.56
CA HIS A 171 -3.41 17.16 3.93
C HIS A 171 -2.72 18.40 4.50
N GLN A 172 -1.96 19.13 3.69
CA GLN A 172 -1.10 20.22 4.17
C GLN A 172 -1.80 21.59 4.22
N THR A 173 -2.71 21.87 3.28
CA THR A 173 -3.25 23.22 3.06
C THR A 173 -4.73 23.34 3.38
N THR A 174 -5.37 22.25 3.84
CA THR A 174 -6.80 22.23 4.18
C THR A 174 -7.02 21.56 5.54
N ALA A 175 -8.24 21.64 6.08
CA ALA A 175 -8.61 20.99 7.33
C ALA A 175 -8.89 19.48 7.20
N TYR A 176 -8.48 18.84 6.09
CA TYR A 176 -8.87 17.47 5.71
C TYR A 176 -8.71 16.44 6.85
N ASP A 177 -7.61 16.49 7.60
CA ASP A 177 -7.31 15.54 8.67
C ASP A 177 -8.26 15.65 9.88
N HIS A 178 -8.98 16.76 10.01
CA HIS A 178 -9.88 17.06 11.13
C HIS A 178 -11.34 17.13 10.71
N LEU A 179 -11.66 16.98 9.42
CA LEU A 179 -13.03 16.98 8.93
C LEU A 179 -13.76 15.69 9.34
N HIS A 180 -14.90 15.85 10.00
CA HIS A 180 -15.81 14.74 10.25
C HIS A 180 -16.64 14.45 8.99
N ILE A 181 -16.28 13.40 8.26
CA ILE A 181 -17.01 12.95 7.08
C ILE A 181 -17.98 11.81 7.48
N PRO A 182 -19.30 11.97 7.25
CA PRO A 182 -20.28 10.91 7.49
C PRO A 182 -19.94 9.61 6.73
N ARG A 183 -20.25 8.46 7.34
CA ARG A 183 -20.01 7.13 6.73
C ARG A 183 -21.12 6.73 5.75
N VAL A 184 -21.46 7.63 4.84
CA VAL A 184 -22.43 7.41 3.76
C VAL A 184 -21.67 7.13 2.46
N ALA A 185 -22.23 6.28 1.60
CA ALA A 185 -21.62 5.97 0.31
C ALA A 185 -21.38 7.26 -0.49
N GLY A 186 -20.18 7.41 -1.07
CA GLY A 186 -19.83 8.56 -1.90
C GLY A 186 -19.38 9.83 -1.15
N ALA A 187 -19.85 10.07 0.08
CA ALA A 187 -19.59 11.32 0.81
C ALA A 187 -18.11 11.69 0.92
N ARG A 188 -17.24 10.71 1.20
CA ARG A 188 -15.78 10.94 1.25
C ARG A 188 -15.22 11.39 -0.09
N ARG A 189 -15.67 10.79 -1.20
CA ARG A 189 -15.15 11.12 -2.54
C ARG A 189 -15.50 12.56 -2.92
N GLU A 190 -16.72 12.97 -2.61
CA GLU A 190 -17.19 14.33 -2.87
C GLU A 190 -16.35 15.38 -2.12
N VAL A 191 -16.16 15.20 -0.81
CA VAL A 191 -15.29 16.08 -0.01
C VAL A 191 -13.87 16.11 -0.58
N ARG A 192 -13.33 14.95 -0.99
CA ARG A 192 -11.98 14.88 -1.59
C ARG A 192 -11.88 15.66 -2.91
N ARG A 193 -12.91 15.60 -3.74
CA ARG A 193 -12.99 16.33 -5.01
C ARG A 193 -13.05 17.84 -4.77
N GLU A 194 -13.87 18.30 -3.84
CA GLU A 194 -13.95 19.74 -3.50
C GLU A 194 -12.61 20.28 -2.99
N LEU A 195 -11.98 19.57 -2.04
CA LEU A 195 -10.67 19.97 -1.51
C LEU A 195 -9.55 19.89 -2.56
N ALA A 196 -9.69 19.01 -3.56
CA ALA A 196 -8.75 18.94 -4.68
C ALA A 196 -8.84 20.20 -5.56
N GLU A 197 -10.03 20.74 -5.80
CA GLU A 197 -10.19 22.00 -6.54
C GLU A 197 -9.59 23.18 -5.78
N ILE A 198 -9.79 23.24 -4.45
CA ILE A 198 -9.12 24.24 -3.61
C ILE A 198 -7.59 24.11 -3.71
N SER A 199 -7.09 22.87 -3.68
CA SER A 199 -5.66 22.59 -3.83
C SER A 199 -5.11 23.08 -5.17
N ARG A 200 -5.83 22.82 -6.28
CA ARG A 200 -5.46 23.30 -7.62
C ARG A 200 -5.42 24.82 -7.69
N ALA A 201 -6.41 25.50 -7.14
CA ALA A 201 -6.45 26.95 -7.09
C ALA A 201 -5.24 27.56 -6.36
N VAL A 202 -4.79 26.93 -5.26
CA VAL A 202 -3.56 27.35 -4.55
C VAL A 202 -2.32 27.13 -5.41
N LEU A 203 -2.21 26.01 -6.13
CA LEU A 203 -1.09 25.75 -7.04
C LEU A 203 -1.04 26.78 -8.19
N ASP A 204 -2.19 27.16 -8.74
CA ASP A 204 -2.28 28.11 -9.86
C ASP A 204 -1.81 29.54 -9.51
N LEU A 205 -1.77 29.90 -8.22
CA LEU A 205 -1.13 31.15 -7.75
C LEU A 205 0.38 31.17 -8.01
N HIS A 206 1.02 29.99 -8.07
CA HIS A 206 2.47 29.83 -8.23
C HIS A 206 2.89 29.46 -9.65
N ARG A 207 1.94 29.11 -10.52
CA ARG A 207 2.18 28.88 -11.96
C ARG A 207 2.31 30.17 -12.77
N ARG A 208 1.94 31.30 -12.17
CA ARG A 208 2.07 32.63 -12.77
C ARG A 208 3.30 33.33 -12.21
N ASP A 209 4.02 34.06 -13.06
CA ASP A 209 5.19 34.83 -12.66
C ASP A 209 4.82 36.16 -11.98
N THR A 210 3.78 36.16 -11.15
CA THR A 210 3.23 37.33 -10.45
C THR A 210 3.32 37.11 -8.94
N PRO A 211 3.72 38.12 -8.14
CA PRO A 211 3.79 37.94 -6.69
C PRO A 211 2.37 37.92 -6.12
N HIS A 212 2.19 37.18 -5.03
CA HIS A 212 0.99 37.24 -4.20
C HIS A 212 1.40 37.30 -2.73
N ALA A 213 0.49 37.74 -1.85
CA ALA A 213 0.78 37.93 -0.43
C ALA A 213 1.07 36.58 0.27
N PRO A 214 2.31 36.33 0.76
CA PRO A 214 2.66 35.03 1.36
C PRO A 214 1.84 34.71 2.61
N HIS A 215 1.49 35.74 3.40
CA HIS A 215 0.65 35.61 4.59
C HIS A 215 -0.82 35.25 4.29
N GLY A 216 -1.28 35.34 3.04
CA GLY A 216 -2.60 34.90 2.61
C GLY A 216 -2.60 33.48 2.04
N CYS A 217 -1.45 32.96 1.65
CA CYS A 217 -1.34 31.71 0.91
C CYS A 217 -1.02 30.54 1.85
N PRO A 218 -1.85 29.49 1.91
CA PRO A 218 -1.61 28.36 2.82
C PRO A 218 -0.33 27.58 2.45
N LEU A 219 0.03 27.53 1.15
CA LEU A 219 1.26 26.87 0.71
C LEU A 219 2.52 27.64 1.14
N CYS A 220 2.52 28.97 0.99
CA CYS A 220 3.64 29.82 1.41
C CYS A 220 3.87 29.83 2.93
N LYS A 221 2.86 29.45 3.73
CA LYS A 221 2.96 29.36 5.19
C LYS A 221 3.58 28.07 5.68
N LEU A 222 3.76 27.07 4.81
CA LEU A 222 4.26 25.77 5.25
C LEU A 222 5.74 25.91 5.67
N PRO A 223 6.06 25.73 6.97
CA PRO A 223 7.41 25.93 7.47
C PRO A 223 8.40 24.95 6.84
N GLU A 224 7.92 23.77 6.45
CA GLU A 224 8.72 22.73 5.80
C GLU A 224 9.19 23.09 4.38
N LEU A 225 8.59 24.13 3.77
CA LEU A 225 8.92 24.61 2.43
C LEU A 225 9.62 25.97 2.42
N THR A 226 9.65 26.68 3.55
CA THR A 226 10.22 28.03 3.68
C THR A 226 11.61 28.05 4.32
N ALA A 227 12.09 26.92 4.84
CA ALA A 227 13.45 26.81 5.34
C ALA A 227 14.47 26.88 4.19
N ALA A 228 15.41 27.83 4.27
CA ALA A 228 16.51 27.95 3.31
C ALA A 228 17.34 26.64 3.25
N PRO A 229 17.87 26.24 2.08
CA PRO A 229 18.62 25.00 1.94
C PRO A 229 19.97 25.13 2.64
N GLY A 230 20.04 24.69 3.90
CA GLY A 230 21.26 24.81 4.68
C GLY A 230 21.14 24.54 6.17
N ALA A 231 20.44 23.47 6.59
CA ALA A 231 20.61 22.92 7.93
C ALA A 231 20.11 21.46 8.01
N GLY A 232 21.03 20.51 8.04
CA GLY A 232 20.86 19.24 8.74
C GLY A 232 20.02 18.16 8.05
N LEU A 233 20.66 17.35 7.21
CA LEU A 233 20.35 15.92 7.14
C LEU A 233 20.69 15.32 8.51
N ALA A 234 19.69 15.20 9.38
CA ALA A 234 19.74 14.32 10.54
C ALA A 234 18.57 13.34 10.44
N SER A 235 18.92 12.06 10.27
CA SER A 235 18.01 10.93 10.29
C SER A 235 17.08 10.98 11.50
N ALA A 236 15.78 11.16 11.25
CA ALA A 236 14.74 10.88 12.23
C ALA A 236 14.01 9.60 11.81
N THR A 237 14.52 8.46 12.28
CA THR A 237 13.73 7.24 12.43
C THR A 237 12.68 7.50 13.49
N THR A 238 11.51 7.99 13.09
CA THR A 238 10.38 8.13 14.02
C THR A 238 9.59 6.83 14.01
N ALA A 239 9.83 6.02 15.04
CA ALA A 239 8.99 4.92 15.43
C ALA A 239 7.53 5.41 15.62
N ARG A 240 6.60 4.72 14.95
CA ARG A 240 5.16 4.95 15.06
C ARG A 240 4.66 4.45 16.44
N PRO A 241 3.93 5.25 17.23
CA PRO A 241 3.36 4.79 18.49
C PRO A 241 2.22 3.77 18.24
N PRO A 242 1.99 2.83 19.18
CA PRO A 242 0.97 1.80 19.01
C PRO A 242 -0.44 2.42 19.07
N ARG A 243 -1.27 2.00 18.12
CA ARG A 243 -2.66 2.43 17.98
C ARG A 243 -3.48 1.83 19.14
N ALA A 244 -4.05 2.69 19.98
CA ALA A 244 -4.99 2.29 21.03
C ALA A 244 -6.22 1.60 20.41
N GLN A 245 -6.60 0.46 20.99
CA GLN A 245 -7.78 -0.31 20.60
C GLN A 245 -9.02 0.38 21.18
N ALA A 246 -9.87 0.93 20.31
CA ALA A 246 -11.19 1.39 20.69
C ALA A 246 -12.16 0.20 20.61
N THR A 247 -12.67 -0.21 21.77
CA THR A 247 -13.84 -1.07 21.93
C THR A 247 -15.11 -0.31 21.53
N ARG A 248 -16.06 -0.99 20.87
CA ARG A 248 -17.52 -0.74 20.84
C ARG A 248 -18.13 -1.78 19.86
N ALA A 249 -18.91 -2.74 20.36
CA ALA A 249 -20.34 -2.65 20.71
C ALA A 249 -21.20 -2.64 19.43
N ASP A 250 -21.80 -3.80 19.18
CA ASP A 250 -22.67 -4.12 18.04
C ASP A 250 -24.03 -3.40 18.13
N GLY A 251 -24.52 -2.93 16.99
CA GLY A 251 -25.88 -2.42 16.77
C GLY A 251 -26.22 -2.48 15.27
N PRO A 252 -27.48 -2.76 14.89
CA PRO A 252 -27.79 -3.48 13.64
C PRO A 252 -27.79 -2.61 12.38
N ILE A 253 -27.55 -3.29 11.25
CA ILE A 253 -27.45 -2.77 9.88
C ILE A 253 -28.85 -2.72 9.26
N GLY A 254 -29.32 -1.53 8.90
CA GLY A 254 -30.45 -1.32 7.99
C GLY A 254 -29.96 -1.23 6.54
N HIS A 255 -30.61 -1.98 5.65
CA HIS A 255 -30.32 -2.08 4.23
C HIS A 255 -31.32 -1.19 3.49
N ASP A 256 -30.87 -0.23 2.69
CA ASP A 256 -31.70 0.43 1.69
C ASP A 256 -30.86 0.76 0.45
N ASP A 257 -31.24 0.13 -0.66
CA ASP A 257 -30.72 0.32 -2.01
C ASP A 257 -31.29 1.62 -2.59
N HIS A 258 -30.44 2.49 -3.14
CA HIS A 258 -30.86 3.49 -4.13
C HIS A 258 -29.75 3.69 -5.19
N ASP A 259 -30.13 3.37 -6.42
CA ASP A 259 -29.35 3.46 -7.65
C ASP A 259 -29.50 4.86 -8.25
N GLY A 260 -28.38 5.49 -8.64
CA GLY A 260 -28.32 6.86 -9.16
C GLY A 260 -27.18 7.03 -10.17
N PRO A 261 -27.32 7.96 -11.14
CA PRO A 261 -26.80 7.77 -12.49
C PRO A 261 -25.29 7.94 -12.61
N ARG A 262 -24.68 7.07 -13.43
CA ARG A 262 -23.24 7.05 -13.74
C ARG A 262 -22.87 8.22 -14.67
N ASP A 263 -22.11 9.15 -14.13
CA ASP A 263 -21.41 10.19 -14.89
C ASP A 263 -20.20 9.59 -15.63
N SER A 264 -20.05 9.93 -16.90
CA SER A 264 -19.16 9.31 -17.88
C SER A 264 -17.74 9.89 -17.82
N ARG A 265 -17.04 9.61 -16.72
CA ARG A 265 -15.57 9.72 -16.65
C ARG A 265 -14.94 8.34 -16.61
N SER A 266 -13.76 8.21 -17.24
CA SER A 266 -13.01 6.96 -17.26
C SER A 266 -12.83 6.43 -15.83
N SER A 267 -13.11 5.15 -15.61
CA SER A 267 -13.11 4.52 -14.28
C SER A 267 -11.75 4.56 -13.55
N GLU A 268 -10.69 4.97 -14.25
CA GLU A 268 -9.32 5.05 -13.76
C GLU A 268 -9.06 6.35 -12.97
N ASP A 269 -9.61 7.48 -13.39
CA ASP A 269 -9.51 8.75 -12.65
C ASP A 269 -10.26 8.68 -11.31
N ALA A 270 -11.44 8.02 -11.31
CA ALA A 270 -12.24 7.80 -10.12
C ALA A 270 -11.57 6.83 -9.10
N ALA A 271 -10.69 5.94 -9.58
CA ALA A 271 -9.95 5.02 -8.72
C ALA A 271 -8.74 5.69 -8.04
N LEU A 272 -8.16 6.72 -8.65
CA LEU A 272 -7.03 7.47 -8.11
C LEU A 272 -7.39 8.27 -6.85
N ASP A 273 -8.59 8.86 -6.82
CA ASP A 273 -9.10 9.61 -5.66
C ASP A 273 -9.40 8.72 -4.43
N ASP A 274 -9.61 7.42 -4.65
CA ASP A 274 -9.87 6.40 -3.64
C ASP A 274 -8.59 5.81 -3.02
N LEU A 275 -7.46 5.93 -3.70
CA LEU A 275 -6.24 5.17 -3.38
C LEU A 275 -5.36 5.77 -2.27
N TRP A 276 -5.79 6.88 -1.66
CA TRP A 276 -5.22 7.39 -0.43
C TRP A 276 -6.26 7.29 0.68
N ILE A 277 -5.91 6.74 1.86
CA ILE A 277 -6.83 6.60 3.00
C ILE A 277 -6.76 7.84 3.88
#